data_AF-G2ZJ68-F1
#
_entry.id   AF-G2ZJ68-F1
#
_cell.length_a   1.000
_cell.length_b   1.000
_cell.length_c   1.000
_cell.angle_alpha   90.00
_cell.angle_beta   90.00
_cell.angle_gamma   90.00
#
_symmetry.space_group_name_H-M   'P 1'
#
loop_
_entity.id
_entity.type
_entity.pdbx_description
1 polymer ?
#
loop_
_entity_poly.entity_id
_entity_poly.type
_entity_poly.pdbx_seq_one_letter_code
_entity_poly.pdbx_strand_id
1 'polypeptide(L)' 'MTGDAAVLAQRVAALEAELAIWHAAAVAENDYANARVPAGSLAEMALFQRLQSAIQQRAPLRMAAIEAANTHPGLRAAA' A
#
# COMPACT_ATOMS: atom_id res chain seq x y z
N MET A 1 -19.61 -23.26 -16.38
CA MET A 1 -18.51 -23.32 -15.39
C MET A 1 -17.28 -22.45 -15.76
N THR A 2 -17.23 -21.79 -16.92
CA THR A 2 -16.12 -20.90 -17.32
C THR A 2 -16.13 -19.51 -16.66
N GLY A 3 -17.24 -19.09 -16.07
CA GLY A 3 -17.35 -17.79 -15.39
C GLY A 3 -16.55 -17.69 -14.09
N ASP A 4 -16.31 -18.82 -13.41
CA ASP A 4 -15.66 -18.84 -12.09
C ASP A 4 -14.15 -18.57 -12.20
N ALA A 5 -13.51 -19.14 -13.22
CA ALA A 5 -12.08 -18.95 -13.46
C ALA A 5 -11.73 -17.50 -13.89
N ALA A 6 -12.57 -16.87 -14.71
CA ALA A 6 -12.36 -15.49 -15.13
C ALA A 6 -12.54 -14.50 -13.97
N VAL A 7 -13.54 -14.72 -13.12
CA VAL A 7 -13.78 -13.91 -11.90
C VAL A 7 -12.61 -14.07 -10.92
N LEU A 8 -12.13 -15.29 -10.71
CA LEU A 8 -10.98 -15.55 -9.84
C LEU A 8 -9.72 -14.87 -10.37
N ALA A 9 -9.44 -14.98 -11.67
CA ALA A 9 -8.29 -14.32 -12.30
C ALA A 9 -8.34 -12.80 -12.13
N GLN A 10 -9.52 -12.18 -12.30
CA GLN A 10 -9.69 -10.75 -12.08
C GLN A 10 -9.47 -10.36 -10.61
N ARG A 11 -9.91 -11.20 -9.67
CA ARG A 11 -9.70 -10.96 -8.24
C ARG A 11 -8.22 -11.09 -7.85
N VAL A 12 -7.51 -12.07 -8.39
CA VAL A 12 -6.06 -12.22 -8.20
C VAL A 12 -5.31 -11.01 -8.73
N ALA A 13 -5.60 -10.57 -9.95
CA ALA A 13 -4.97 -9.39 -10.54
C ALA A 13 -5.21 -8.11 -9.70
N ALA A 14 -6.40 -7.96 -9.12
CA ALA A 14 -6.69 -6.86 -8.20
C ALA A 14 -5.84 -6.94 -6.92
N LEU A 15 -5.73 -8.12 -6.31
CA LEU A 15 -4.90 -8.33 -5.12
C LEU A 15 -3.40 -8.12 -5.40
N GLU A 16 -2.91 -8.54 -6.56
CA GLU A 16 -1.52 -8.29 -6.99
C GLU A 16 -1.25 -6.79 -7.16
N ALA A 17 -2.19 -6.04 -7.74
CA ALA A 17 -2.10 -4.60 -7.86
C ALA A 17 -2.09 -3.90 -6.49
N GLU A 18 -2.94 -4.35 -5.56
CA GLU A 18 -2.93 -3.87 -4.18
C GLU A 18 -1.58 -4.14 -3.51
N LEU A 19 -1.08 -5.38 -3.58
CA LEU A 19 0.23 -5.78 -3.03
C LEU A 19 1.37 -4.90 -3.56
N ALA A 20 1.36 -4.60 -4.87
CA ALA A 20 2.37 -3.72 -5.47
C ALA A 20 2.35 -2.30 -4.84
N ILE A 21 1.17 -1.75 -4.57
CA ILE A 21 1.01 -0.44 -3.93
C ILE A 21 1.54 -0.47 -2.48
N TRP A 22 1.18 -1.50 -1.71
CA TRP A 22 1.67 -1.65 -0.32
C TRP A 22 3.20 -1.84 -0.28
N HIS A 23 3.75 -2.63 -1.20
CA HIS A 23 5.18 -2.85 -1.31
C HIS A 23 5.94 -1.56 -1.68
N ALA A 24 5.45 -0.80 -2.66
CA ALA A 24 6.05 0.47 -3.05
C ALA A 24 6.08 1.47 -1.89
N ALA A 25 5.01 1.53 -1.09
CA ALA A 25 4.97 2.36 0.11
C ALA A 25 5.98 1.91 1.18
N ALA A 26 6.08 0.60 1.44
CA ALA A 26 7.04 0.07 2.41
C ALA A 26 8.51 0.35 2.00
N VAL A 27 8.82 0.21 0.71
CA VAL A 27 10.15 0.55 0.18
C VAL A 27 10.42 2.05 0.33
N ALA A 28 9.48 2.92 -0.02
CA ALA A 28 9.66 4.37 0.12
C ALA A 28 9.80 4.81 1.60
N GLU A 29 9.05 4.19 2.51
CA GLU A 29 9.17 4.40 3.96
C GLU A 29 10.58 4.00 4.45
N ASN A 30 11.06 2.82 4.03
CA ASN A 30 12.38 2.33 4.39
C ASN A 30 13.50 3.21 3.82
N ASP A 31 13.40 3.60 2.55
CA ASP A 31 14.39 4.45 1.88
C ASP A 31 14.51 5.80 2.59
N TYR A 32 13.38 6.43 2.95
CA TYR A 32 13.37 7.70 3.67
C TYR A 32 13.92 7.54 5.09
N ALA A 33 13.50 6.51 5.83
CA ALA A 33 13.92 6.27 7.22
C ALA A 33 15.42 5.98 7.34
N ASN A 34 16.02 5.32 6.34
CA ASN A 34 17.44 4.97 6.33
C ASN A 34 18.31 5.99 5.58
N ALA A 35 17.73 7.08 5.07
CA ALA A 35 18.46 8.07 4.30
C ALA A 35 19.50 8.79 5.17
N ARG A 36 20.78 8.65 4.83
CA ARG A 36 21.88 9.41 5.45
C ARG A 36 22.21 10.63 4.60
N VAL A 37 21.21 11.50 4.42
CA VAL A 37 21.33 12.74 3.65
C VAL A 37 21.09 13.95 4.56
N PRO A 38 21.67 15.12 4.28
CA PRO A 38 21.39 16.32 5.06
C PRO A 38 19.90 16.70 4.98
N ALA A 39 19.34 17.10 6.11
CA ALA A 39 17.98 17.64 6.17
C ALA A 39 17.86 18.92 5.35
N GLY A 40 16.75 19.09 4.63
CA GLY A 40 16.50 20.18 3.70
C GLY A 40 17.27 20.08 2.38
N SER A 41 18.03 19.01 2.14
CA SER A 41 18.72 18.81 0.87
C SER A 41 17.76 18.39 -0.23
N LEU A 42 18.13 18.66 -1.49
CA LEU A 42 17.36 18.19 -2.65
C LEU A 42 17.20 16.65 -2.66
N ALA A 43 18.19 15.92 -2.14
CA ALA A 43 18.13 14.46 -2.02
C ALA A 43 17.09 14.01 -0.99
N GLU A 44 17.04 14.64 0.19
CA GLU A 44 16.01 14.37 1.19
C GLU A 44 14.61 14.71 0.64
N MET A 45 14.46 15.89 0.01
CA MET A 45 13.18 16.31 -0.56
C MET A 45 12.66 15.35 -1.62
N ALA A 46 13.54 14.79 -2.47
CA ALA A 46 13.16 13.80 -3.47
C ALA A 46 12.68 12.48 -2.83
N LEU A 47 13.34 12.01 -1.76
CA LEU A 47 12.91 10.83 -1.01
C LEU A 47 11.57 11.09 -0.31
N PHE A 48 11.41 12.27 0.29
CA PHE A 48 10.16 12.69 0.92
C PHE A 48 9.01 12.78 -0.08
N GLN A 49 9.23 13.34 -1.27
CA GLN A 49 8.23 13.39 -2.35
C GLN A 49 7.82 11.98 -2.78
N ARG A 50 8.78 11.07 -2.97
CA ARG A 50 8.50 9.67 -3.29
C ARG A 50 7.65 9.00 -2.21
N LEU A 51 8.00 9.22 -0.93
CA LEU A 51 7.23 8.71 0.21
C LEU A 51 5.79 9.27 0.22
N GLN A 52 5.63 10.58 0.03
CA GLN A 52 4.31 11.20 -0.04
C GLN A 52 3.45 10.61 -1.17
N SER A 53 4.01 10.46 -2.37
CA SER A 53 3.29 9.84 -3.49
C SER A 53 2.88 8.41 -3.18
N ALA A 54 3.75 7.61 -2.56
CA ALA A 54 3.42 6.23 -2.21
C ALA A 54 2.34 6.13 -1.11
N ILE A 55 2.37 7.02 -0.12
CA ILE A 55 1.33 7.12 0.90
C ILE A 55 -0.02 7.52 0.29
N GLN A 56 -0.03 8.50 -0.63
CA GLN A 56 -1.25 8.93 -1.32
C GLN A 56 -1.88 7.80 -2.12
N GLN A 57 -1.08 6.99 -2.81
CA GLN A 57 -1.57 5.82 -3.55
C GLN A 57 -2.13 4.72 -2.62
N ARG A 58 -1.53 4.54 -1.44
CA ARG A 58 -1.97 3.53 -0.46
C ARG A 58 -3.19 3.97 0.36
N ALA A 59 -3.43 5.27 0.53
CA ALA A 59 -4.48 5.79 1.42
C ALA A 59 -5.89 5.21 1.14
N PRO A 60 -6.37 5.10 -0.12
CA PRO A 60 -7.67 4.49 -0.41
C PRO A 60 -7.76 3.02 0.01
N LEU A 61 -6.70 2.23 -0.19
CA LEU A 61 -6.65 0.82 0.21
C LEU A 61 -6.69 0.68 1.73
N ARG A 62 -6.01 1.58 2.45
CA ARG A 62 -6.05 1.61 3.91
C ARG A 62 -7.45 1.94 4.43
N MET A 63 -8.17 2.89 3.81
CA MET A 63 -9.55 3.19 4.19
C MET A 63 -10.46 1.98 3.97
N ALA A 64 -10.38 1.34 2.80
CA ALA A 64 -11.15 0.14 2.48
C ALA A 64 -10.86 -1.00 3.48
N ALA A 65 -9.60 -1.21 3.85
CA ALA A 65 -9.23 -2.22 4.85
C ALA A 65 -9.80 -1.91 6.25
N ILE A 66 -9.81 -0.63 6.66
CA ILE A 66 -10.42 -0.20 7.93
C ILE A 66 -11.93 -0.42 7.92
N GLU A 67 -12.61 -0.04 6.83
CA GLU A 67 -14.04 -0.26 6.66
C GLU A 67 -14.40 -1.75 6.69
N ALA A 68 -13.63 -2.59 5.98
CA ALA A 68 -13.79 -4.04 6.01
C ALA A 68 -13.61 -4.61 7.44
N ALA A 69 -12.60 -4.15 8.18
CA ALA A 69 -12.36 -4.59 9.55
C ALA A 69 -13.48 -4.14 10.53
N ASN A 70 -14.08 -2.97 10.30
CA ASN A 70 -15.17 -2.45 11.12
C ASN A 70 -16.52 -3.14 10.82
N THR A 71 -16.74 -3.56 9.58
CA THR A 71 -17.95 -4.29 9.14
C THR A 71 -17.88 -5.78 9.47
N HIS A 72 -16.68 -6.34 9.67
CA HIS A 72 -16.45 -7.73 10.10
C HIS A 72 -15.59 -7.79 11.39
N PRO A 73 -16.20 -7.63 12.59
CA PRO A 73 -15.48 -7.53 13.86
C PRO A 73 -14.61 -8.75 14.22
N GLY A 74 -14.87 -9.93 13.62
CA GLY A 74 -14.09 -11.14 13.82
C GLY A 74 -12.66 -11.09 13.24
N LEU A 75 -12.35 -10.15 12.34
CA LEU A 75 -11.01 -9.96 11.78
C LEU A 75 -10.07 -9.12 12.67
N ARG A 76 -10.61 -8.43 13.69
CA ARG A 76 -9.79 -7.65 14.65
C ARG A 76 -8.94 -8.50 15.60
N ALA A 77 -9.26 -9.78 15.77
CA ALA A 77 -8.57 -10.67 16.70
C ALA A 77 -7.35 -11.38 16.08
N ALA A 78 -7.10 -11.21 14.78
CA ALA A 78 -6.08 -11.95 14.03
C ALA A 78 -5.01 -11.07 13.34
N ALA A 79 -5.04 -9.75 13.57
CA ALA A 79 -4.06 -8.78 13.06
C ALA A 79 -3.26 -8.19 14.22
#